data_AF-A0A0G3EGL6-F1
#
_entry.id   AF-A0A0G3EGL6-F1
#
_cell.length_a   1.000
_cell.length_b   1.000
_cell.length_c   1.000
_cell.angle_alpha   90.00
_cell.angle_beta   90.00
_cell.angle_gamma   90.00
#
_symmetry.space_group_name_H-M   'P 1'
#
loop_
_entity.id
_entity.type
_entity.pdbx_description
1 polymer ?
#
loop_
_entity_poly.entity_id
_entity_poly.type
_entity_poly.pdbx_seq_one_letter_code
_entity_poly.pdbx_strand_id
1 'polypeptide(L)' 'MHPDLATGTIIYRSGMNPKIRRNFEVFTPCDFIAAITQHIPDKNFQLVRYYGWYSNKMRGQRLKQAAAEERPGTQTAG' A
#
# COMPACT_ATOMS: atom_id res chain seq x y z
N MET A 1 15.29 -9.86 8.62
CA MET A 1 16.17 -10.68 7.76
C MET A 1 17.43 -10.97 8.54
N HIS A 2 17.80 -12.24 8.68
CA HIS A 2 19.06 -12.64 9.32
C HIS A 2 19.87 -13.48 8.35
N PRO A 3 21.04 -13.00 7.88
CA PRO A 3 21.96 -13.84 7.15
C PRO A 3 22.57 -14.86 8.11
N ASP A 4 22.60 -16.13 7.69
CA ASP A 4 23.37 -17.17 8.35
C ASP A 4 24.72 -17.29 7.64
N LEU A 5 25.75 -16.77 8.30
CA LEU A 5 27.12 -16.70 7.77
C LEU A 5 27.76 -18.09 7.66
N ALA A 6 27.28 -19.09 8.39
CA ALA A 6 27.83 -20.45 8.33
C ALA A 6 27.34 -21.20 7.09
N THR A 7 26.08 -21.01 6.70
CA THR A 7 25.45 -21.72 5.58
C THR A 7 25.33 -20.88 4.32
N GLY A 8 25.56 -19.57 4.40
CA GLY A 8 25.34 -18.64 3.29
C GLY A 8 23.86 -18.44 2.94
N THR A 9 22.95 -18.82 3.85
CA THR A 9 21.50 -18.70 3.64
C THR A 9 20.94 -17.46 4.31
N ILE A 10 19.73 -17.06 3.91
CA ILE A 10 19.00 -15.94 4.51
C ILE A 10 17.76 -16.50 5.20
N ILE A 11 17.63 -16.22 6.50
CA ILE A 11 16.43 -16.50 7.28
C ILE A 11 15.55 -15.25 7.30
N TYR A 12 14.38 -15.35 6.66
CA TYR A 12 13.34 -14.33 6.70
C TYR A 12 12.27 -14.72 7.71
N ARG A 13 11.82 -13.79 8.56
CA ARG A 13 10.75 -14.01 9.54
C ARG A 13 9.59 -13.06 9.25
N SER A 14 8.37 -13.59 9.30
CA SER A 14 7.12 -12.88 9.06
C SER A 14 6.06 -13.28 10.09
N GLY A 15 4.82 -12.85 9.89
CA GLY A 15 3.69 -13.34 10.68
C GLY A 15 3.46 -14.85 10.50
N MET A 16 2.75 -15.48 11.43
CA MET A 16 2.42 -16.90 11.33
C MET A 16 1.56 -17.17 10.09
N ASN A 17 2.05 -18.00 9.17
CA ASN A 17 1.28 -18.47 8.04
C ASN A 17 0.37 -19.63 8.51
N PRO A 18 -0.97 -19.46 8.50
CA PRO A 18 -1.89 -20.46 9.04
C PRO A 18 -1.92 -21.77 8.23
N LYS A 19 -1.53 -21.74 6.94
CA LYS A 19 -1.55 -22.94 6.07
C LYS A 19 -0.39 -23.88 6.36
N ILE A 20 0.82 -23.33 6.48
CA ILE A 20 2.06 -24.11 6.66
C ILE A 20 2.53 -24.13 8.13
N ARG A 21 1.82 -23.43 9.03
CA ARG A 21 2.09 -23.35 10.48
C ARG A 21 3.53 -22.95 10.82
N ARG A 22 4.11 -22.07 10.00
CA ARG A 22 5.47 -21.55 10.14
C ARG A 22 5.47 -20.03 9.97
N ASN A 23 6.44 -19.36 10.57
CA ASN A 23 6.62 -17.90 10.54
C ASN A 23 7.98 -17.48 9.98
N PHE A 24 8.67 -18.39 9.29
CA PHE A 24 9.97 -18.13 8.71
C PHE A 24 10.18 -18.92 7.42
N GLU A 25 11.04 -18.40 6.55
CA GLU A 25 11.51 -19.06 5.33
C GLU A 25 13.02 -18.92 5.25
N VAL A 26 13.66 -19.89 4.58
CA VAL A 26 15.10 -19.93 4.36
C VAL A 26 15.31 -19.82 2.86
N PHE A 27 16.16 -18.90 2.44
CA PHE A 27 16.45 -18.61 1.04
C PHE A 27 17.93 -18.71 0.75
N THR A 28 18.28 -19.01 -0.50
CA THR A 28 19.59 -18.61 -1.03
C THR A 28 19.60 -17.07 -1.24
N PRO A 29 20.78 -16.43 -1.31
CA PRO A 29 20.85 -14.98 -1.53
C PRO A 29 20.11 -14.51 -2.79
N CYS A 30 20.26 -15.23 -3.90
CA CYS A 30 19.60 -14.88 -5.17
C CYS A 30 18.09 -15.08 -5.11
N ASP A 31 17.61 -16.18 -4.51
CA ASP A 31 16.18 -16.44 -4.37
C ASP A 31 15.51 -15.40 -3.47
N PHE A 32 16.19 -14.96 -2.42
CA PHE A 32 15.69 -13.90 -1.56
C PHE A 32 15.51 -12.59 -2.34
N ILE A 33 16.52 -12.19 -3.12
CA ILE A 33 16.45 -10.99 -3.98
C ILE A 33 15.30 -11.13 -4.98
N ALA A 34 15.18 -12.27 -5.65
CA ALA A 34 14.10 -12.52 -6.60
C ALA A 34 12.72 -12.44 -5.93
N ALA A 35 12.55 -13.05 -4.76
CA ALA A 35 11.27 -13.02 -4.03
C ALA A 35 10.86 -11.60 -3.61
N ILE A 36 11.82 -10.77 -3.16
CA ILE A 36 11.51 -9.38 -2.82
C ILE A 36 11.34 -8.51 -4.07
N THR A 37 12.01 -8.75 -5.19
CA THR A 37 11.82 -7.86 -6.37
C THR A 37 10.53 -8.15 -7.12
N GLN A 38 9.91 -9.32 -6.95
CA GLN A 38 8.63 -9.68 -7.57
C GLN A 38 7.47 -8.72 -7.24
N HIS A 39 7.51 -8.02 -6.10
CA HIS A 39 6.47 -7.05 -5.75
C HIS A 39 6.68 -5.65 -6.35
N ILE A 40 7.83 -5.42 -7.02
CA ILE A 40 8.12 -4.15 -7.67
C ILE A 40 7.36 -4.13 -9.00
N PRO A 41 6.40 -3.20 -9.17
CA PRO A 41 5.64 -3.12 -10.41
C PRO A 41 6.50 -2.59 -11.55
N ASP A 42 6.11 -2.91 -12.79
CA ASP A 42 6.78 -2.43 -13.99
C ASP A 42 6.80 -0.90 -14.09
N LYS A 43 7.76 -0.39 -14.87
CA LYS A 43 7.82 1.02 -15.20
C LYS A 43 6.50 1.45 -15.85
N ASN A 44 5.94 2.56 -15.38
CA ASN A 44 4.65 3.11 -15.81
C ASN A 44 3.43 2.24 -15.49
N PHE A 45 3.55 1.25 -14.60
CA PHE A 45 2.39 0.51 -14.13
C PHE A 45 1.36 1.46 -13.48
N GLN A 46 0.13 1.43 -13.99
CA GLN A 46 -0.92 2.31 -13.51
C GLN A 46 -1.49 1.80 -12.18
N LEU A 47 -0.98 2.35 -11.08
CA LEU A 47 -1.42 2.01 -9.72
C LEU A 47 -2.71 2.75 -9.36
N VAL A 48 -3.73 2.00 -8.93
CA VAL A 48 -4.93 2.57 -8.29
C VAL A 48 -4.61 2.85 -6.81
N ARG A 49 -3.99 4.01 -6.53
CA ARG A 49 -3.57 4.39 -5.17
C ARG A 49 -4.74 4.80 -4.26
N TYR A 50 -5.79 5.38 -4.85
CA TYR A 50 -6.92 5.92 -4.09
C TYR A 50 -8.23 5.63 -4.82
N TYR A 51 -9.09 4.83 -4.20
CA TYR A 51 -10.41 4.46 -4.71
C TYR A 51 -11.51 4.79 -3.70
N GLY A 52 -12.77 4.69 -4.16
CA GLY A 52 -13.94 4.95 -3.33
C GLY A 52 -13.85 6.30 -2.61
N TRP A 53 -14.09 6.26 -1.29
CA TRP A 53 -14.11 7.44 -0.42
C TRP A 53 -12.82 8.27 -0.50
N TYR A 54 -11.67 7.62 -0.70
CA TYR A 54 -10.37 8.29 -0.76
C TYR A 54 -9.99 8.76 -2.16
N SER A 55 -10.79 8.45 -3.19
CA SER A 55 -10.52 8.93 -4.54
C SER A 55 -10.45 10.46 -4.60
N ASN A 56 -9.59 11.00 -5.47
CA ASN A 56 -9.48 12.44 -5.71
C ASN A 56 -10.83 13.06 -6.07
N LYS A 57 -11.65 12.34 -6.85
CA LYS A 57 -13.01 12.75 -7.21
C LYS A 57 -13.89 12.93 -5.98
N MET A 58 -13.99 11.92 -5.11
CA MET A 58 -14.86 12.01 -3.92
C MET A 58 -14.34 13.03 -2.92
N ARG A 59 -13.02 13.16 -2.74
CA ARG A 59 -12.43 14.25 -1.95
C ARG A 59 -12.82 15.62 -2.50
N GLY A 60 -12.67 15.82 -3.81
CA GLY A 60 -13.05 17.07 -4.47
C GLY A 60 -14.53 17.41 -4.33
N GLN A 61 -15.42 16.42 -4.42
CA GLN A 61 -16.87 16.63 -4.23
C GLN A 61 -17.19 17.10 -2.81
N ARG A 62 -16.60 16.47 -1.78
CA ARG A 62 -16.81 16.88 -0.39
C ARG A 62 -16.27 18.26 -0.09
N LEU A 63 -15.09 18.60 -0.63
CA LEU A 63 -14.53 19.95 -0.50
C LEU A 63 -15.46 21.00 -1.11
N LYS A 64 -16.07 20.71 -2.27
CA LYS A 64 -17.06 21.61 -2.88
C LYS A 64 -18.34 21.73 -2.06
N GLN A 65 -18.82 20.63 -1.47
CA GLN A 65 -20.00 20.63 -0.60
C GLN A 65 -19.75 21.44 0.67
N ALA A 66 -18.63 21.21 1.37
CA ALA A 66 -18.24 21.98 2.54
C ALA A 66 -18.11 23.48 2.21
N ALA A 67 -17.46 23.83 1.10
CA ALA A 67 -17.36 25.23 0.66
C ALA A 67 -18.70 25.86 0.25
N ALA A 68 -19.69 25.06 -0.17
CA ALA A 68 -21.03 25.53 -0.46
C ALA A 68 -21.86 25.75 0.82
N GLU A 69 -21.66 24.91 1.84
CA GLU A 69 -22.28 25.05 3.16
C GLU A 69 -21.69 26.23 3.96
N GLU A 70 -20.41 26.54 3.75
CA GLU A 70 -19.73 27.69 4.38
C GLU A 70 -20.11 29.05 3.79
N ARG A 71 -20.80 29.11 2.65
CA ARG A 71 -21.36 30.36 2.12
C ARG A 71 -22.75 30.57 2.71
N PRO A 72 -22.94 31.45 3.71
CA PRO A 72 -24.28 31.77 4.18
C PRO A 72 -25.04 32.44 3.03
N GLY A 73 -26.30 32.04 2.85
CA GLY A 73 -27.17 32.52 1.78
C GLY A 73 -27.08 34.03 1.59
N THR A 74 -26.67 34.44 0.39
CA THR A 74 -26.83 35.81 -0.07
C THR A 74 -28.32 36.14 -0.01
N GLN A 75 -28.70 36.98 0.96
CA GLN A 75 -30.08 37.38 1.18
C GLN A 75 -30.64 38.08 -0.06
N THR A 76 -31.89 37.71 -0.33
CA THR A 76 -32.87 38.21 -1.28
C THR A 76 -32.99 39.74 -1.33
N ALA A 77 -33.22 40.21 -2.55
CA ALA A 77 -33.75 41.50 -2.98
C ALA A 77 -34.51 42.37 -1.96
N GLY A 78 -34.26 43.68 -2.06
CA GLY A 78 -35.06 44.79 -1.53
C GLY A 78 -34.52 46.11 -2.05
#